data_AF-B5JJL2-F1
#
_entry.id   AF-B5JJL2-F1
#
_cell.length_a   1.000
_cell.length_b   1.000
_cell.length_c   1.000
_cell.angle_alpha   90.00
_cell.angle_beta   90.00
_cell.angle_gamma   90.00
#
_symmetry.space_group_name_H-M   'P 1'
#
loop_
_entity.id
_entity.type
_entity.pdbx_description
1 polymer ?
#
loop_
_entity_poly.entity_id
_entity_poly.type
_entity_poly.pdbx_seq_one_letter_code
_entity_poly.pdbx_strand_id
1 'polypeptide(L)' 'MASNSEEQLLSVKELAWKLNRHPNYVYLMRKAGFVMGGNRTTLEEAREWLAENPNWRGRLTTGDSKLGKIVSSHD' A
#
# COMPACT_ATOMS: atom_id res chain seq x y z
N MET A 1 -17.00 23.07 -1.75
CA MET A 1 -16.81 21.83 -0.96
C MET A 1 -15.91 20.90 -1.74
N ALA A 2 -14.64 20.83 -1.38
CA ALA A 2 -13.77 19.67 -1.56
C ALA A 2 -12.58 19.90 -0.64
N SER A 3 -12.52 19.15 0.46
CA SER A 3 -11.43 19.22 1.42
C SER A 3 -10.18 18.64 0.76
N ASN A 4 -9.09 19.41 0.71
CA ASN A 4 -7.80 19.07 0.09
C ASN A 4 -7.05 17.96 0.88
N SER A 5 -7.75 16.86 1.19
CA SER A 5 -7.25 15.75 2.01
C SER A 5 -6.36 14.77 1.25
N GLU A 6 -6.11 15.01 -0.04
CA GLU A 6 -5.39 14.09 -0.92
C GLU A 6 -3.87 14.18 -0.68
N GLU A 7 -3.35 15.38 -0.38
CA GLU A 7 -1.93 15.64 -0.10
C GLU A 7 -1.51 15.35 1.35
N GLN A 8 -2.45 15.00 2.24
CA GLN A 8 -2.10 14.71 3.63
C GLN A 8 -1.40 13.35 3.73
N LEU A 9 -0.24 13.31 4.39
CA LEU A 9 0.44 12.07 4.74
C LEU A 9 -0.39 11.30 5.77
N LEU A 10 -1.17 10.32 5.30
CA LEU A 10 -2.06 9.51 6.11
C LEU A 10 -1.30 8.35 6.76
N SER A 11 -1.54 8.14 8.04
CA SER A 11 -1.13 6.91 8.71
C SER A 11 -1.97 5.73 8.23
N VAL A 12 -1.50 4.50 8.45
CA VAL A 12 -2.21 3.24 8.08
C VAL A 12 -3.69 3.25 8.44
N LYS A 13 -4.04 3.72 9.65
CA LYS A 13 -5.43 3.77 10.13
C LYS A 13 -6.26 4.81 9.39
N GLU A 14 -5.69 5.99 9.17
CA GLU A 14 -6.36 7.10 8.48
C GLU A 14 -6.57 6.79 7.00
N LEU A 15 -5.56 6.20 6.36
CA LEU A 15 -5.65 5.73 4.98
C LEU A 15 -6.74 4.68 4.83
N ALA A 16 -6.78 3.70 5.72
CA ALA A 16 -7.82 2.66 5.68
C ALA A 16 -9.22 3.26 5.84
N TRP A 17 -9.38 4.21 6.76
CA TRP A 17 -10.64 4.91 6.96
C TRP A 17 -11.07 5.70 5.72
N LYS A 18 -10.14 6.43 5.08
CA LYS A 18 -10.38 7.16 3.83
C LYS A 18 -10.73 6.23 2.66
N LEU A 19 -10.12 5.04 2.60
CA LEU A 19 -10.43 4.00 1.62
C LEU A 19 -11.74 3.25 1.94
N ASN A 20 -12.41 3.57 3.05
CA ASN A 20 -13.57 2.83 3.59
C ASN A 20 -13.28 1.33 3.78
N ARG A 21 -12.06 1.01 4.24
CA ARG A 21 -11.58 -0.36 4.49
C ARG A 21 -11.07 -0.50 5.92
N HIS A 22 -10.87 -1.76 6.33
CA HIS A 22 -10.25 -2.08 7.62
C HIS A 22 -8.74 -1.77 7.60
N PRO A 23 -8.09 -1.32 8.70
CA PRO A 23 -6.64 -1.10 8.75
C PRO A 23 -5.81 -2.31 8.32
N ASN A 24 -6.32 -3.52 8.57
CA ASN A 24 -5.69 -4.76 8.08
C ASN A 24 -5.52 -4.76 6.54
N TYR A 25 -6.43 -4.14 5.80
CA TYR A 25 -6.34 -4.00 4.34
C TYR A 25 -5.03 -3.33 3.92
N VAL A 26 -4.66 -2.25 4.60
CA VAL A 26 -3.45 -1.47 4.31
C VAL A 26 -2.18 -2.24 4.75
N TYR A 27 -2.23 -2.98 5.86
CA TYR A 27 -1.14 -3.89 6.22
C TYR A 27 -0.92 -4.98 5.16
N LEU A 28 -2.00 -5.53 4.60
CA LEU A 28 -1.92 -6.50 3.51
C LEU A 28 -1.38 -5.87 2.23
N MET A 29 -1.74 -4.62 1.89
CA MET A 29 -1.14 -3.89 0.77
C MET A 29 0.38 -3.79 0.94
N ARG A 30 0.85 -3.43 2.15
CA ARG A 30 2.29 -3.39 2.45
C ARG A 30 2.96 -4.76 2.27
N LYS A 31 2.32 -5.83 2.74
CA LYS A 31 2.82 -7.19 2.53
C LYS A 31 2.88 -7.58 1.05
N ALA A 32 1.98 -7.04 0.22
CA ALA A 32 1.95 -7.27 -1.21
C ALA A 32 2.96 -6.42 -2.01
N GLY A 33 3.72 -5.54 -1.35
CA GLY A 33 4.75 -4.70 -1.98
C GLY A 33 4.44 -3.21 -2.03
N PHE A 34 3.35 -2.74 -1.42
CA PHE A 34 3.09 -1.31 -1.30
C PHE A 34 4.07 -0.64 -0.34
N VAL A 35 4.83 0.34 -0.84
CA VAL A 35 5.84 1.07 -0.06
C VAL A 35 5.19 2.33 0.52
N MET A 36 5.31 2.51 1.84
CA MET A 36 4.92 3.75 2.52
C MET A 36 6.18 4.47 3.00
N GLY A 37 6.42 5.67 2.49
CA GLY A 37 7.51 6.54 2.95
C GLY A 37 7.33 6.91 4.42
N GLY A 38 8.23 6.42 5.30
CA GLY A 38 8.16 6.74 6.73
C GLY A 38 6.87 6.27 7.42
N ASN A 39 6.26 5.17 6.97
CA ASN A 39 4.96 4.63 7.44
C ASN A 39 3.75 5.53 7.17
N ARG A 40 3.87 6.52 6.28
CA ARG A 40 2.78 7.36 5.81
C ARG A 40 2.76 7.38 4.28
N THR A 41 1.61 7.69 3.71
CA THR A 41 1.42 7.85 2.26
C THR A 41 0.19 8.69 2.01
N THR A 42 0.03 9.17 0.79
CA THR A 42 -1.15 9.90 0.36
C THR A 42 -2.27 8.97 -0.10
N LEU A 43 -3.49 9.50 -0.17
CA LEU A 43 -4.62 8.73 -0.71
C LEU A 43 -4.45 8.46 -2.21
N GLU A 44 -3.81 9.38 -2.92
CA GLU A 44 -3.52 9.28 -4.36
C GLU A 44 -2.56 8.13 -4.65
N GLU A 45 -1.39 8.09 -4.00
CA GLU A 45 -0.42 6.99 -4.17
C GLU A 45 -1.06 5.62 -3.90
N ALA A 46 -1.90 5.52 -2.87
CA ALA A 46 -2.61 4.28 -2.55
C ALA A 46 -3.61 3.89 -3.65
N ARG A 47 -4.28 4.86 -4.27
CA ARG A 47 -5.21 4.64 -5.39
C ARG A 47 -4.47 4.28 -6.67
N GLU A 48 -3.39 4.97 -7.00
CA GLU A 48 -2.53 4.67 -8.14
C GLU A 48 -2.01 3.24 -8.04
N TRP A 49 -1.46 2.87 -6.89
CA TRP A 49 -0.99 1.51 -6.67
C TRP A 49 -2.10 0.47 -6.81
N LEU A 50 -3.31 0.76 -6.31
CA LEU A 50 -4.47 -0.14 -6.47
C LEU A 50 -4.89 -0.27 -7.94
N ALA A 51 -4.82 0.80 -8.72
CA ALA A 51 -5.13 0.80 -10.14
C ALA A 51 -4.08 0.00 -10.95
N GLU A 52 -2.81 0.12 -10.61
CA GLU A 52 -1.72 -0.67 -11.22
C GLU A 52 -1.74 -2.14 -10.79
N ASN A 53 -2.31 -2.44 -9.62
CA ASN A 53 -2.27 -3.78 -9.03
C ASN A 53 -3.66 -4.38 -8.74
N PRO A 54 -4.58 -4.50 -9.70
CA PRO A 54 -5.98 -4.90 -9.45
C PRO A 54 -6.15 -6.26 -8.73
N ASN A 55 -5.21 -7.20 -8.93
CA ASN A 55 -5.22 -8.54 -8.33
C ASN A 55 -4.14 -8.75 -7.26
N TRP A 56 -3.69 -7.69 -6.57
CA TRP A 56 -2.64 -7.79 -5.55
C TRP A 56 -2.95 -8.79 -4.42
N ARG A 57 -4.22 -8.98 -4.06
CA ARG A 57 -4.63 -9.93 -3.00
C ARG A 57 -4.31 -11.39 -3.34
N GLY A 58 -4.39 -11.79 -4.61
CA GLY A 58 -4.03 -13.16 -5.03
C GLY A 58 -2.52 -13.44 -4.92
N ARG A 59 -1.69 -12.39 -4.91
CA ARG A 59 -0.24 -12.52 -4.66
C ARG A 59 0.06 -12.82 -3.19
N LEU A 60 -0.86 -12.54 -2.26
CA LEU A 60 -0.67 -12.83 -0.84
C LEU A 60 -0.95 -14.29 -0.47
N THR A 61 -1.81 -14.98 -1.22
CA THR A 61 -2.15 -16.40 -0.99
C THR A 61 -1.10 -17.33 -1.59
N THR A 62 -0.27 -16.81 -2.49
CA THR A 62 0.77 -17.55 -3.21
C THR A 62 2.13 -17.25 -2.57
N GLY A 63 2.49 -17.99 -1.52
CA GLY A 63 3.89 -18.04 -1.07
C GLY A 63 4.25 -17.14 0.10
N ASP A 64 3.79 -17.54 1.28
CA ASP A 64 4.68 -17.55 2.45
C ASP A 64 5.90 -18.41 2.10
N SER A 65 7.01 -17.81 1.62
CA SER A 65 8.27 -18.55 1.40
C SER A 65 9.55 -17.74 1.20
N LYS A 66 9.56 -16.39 1.11
CA LYS A 66 10.84 -15.63 1.12
C LYS A 66 10.67 -14.11 1.26
N LEU A 67 10.58 -13.65 2.51
CA LEU A 67 11.09 -12.33 2.88
C LEU A 67 12.63 -12.43 2.86
N GLY A 68 13.23 -12.28 1.68
CA GLY A 68 14.68 -12.32 1.54
C GLY A 68 15.16 -12.38 0.09
N LYS A 69 15.79 -11.27 -0.35
CA LYS A 69 16.49 -10.99 -1.61
C LYS A 69 15.66 -10.43 -2.77
N ILE A 70 15.78 -9.10 -2.95
CA ILE A 70 16.47 -8.58 -4.13
C ILE A 70 17.42 -7.46 -3.68
N VAL A 71 18.70 -7.80 -3.55
CA VAL A 71 19.76 -6.87 -3.89
C VAL A 71 19.71 -6.77 -5.41
N SER A 72 19.38 -5.60 -5.95
CA SER A 72 19.45 -5.37 -7.38
C SER A 72 20.90 -5.06 -7.73
N SER A 73 21.60 -6.04 -8.33
CA SER A 73 22.83 -5.84 -9.07
C SER A 73 22.53 -5.30 -10.48
N HIS A 74 23.16 -4.19 -10.84
CA HIS A 74 23.67 -3.79 -12.17
C HIS A 74 24.46 -2.49 -11.92
N ASP A 75 25.77 -2.38 -12.10
CA ASP A 75 26.64 -2.67 -13.27
C ASP A 75 27.98 -3.28 -12.81
#